data_AF-A0A359KQ72-F1
#
_entry.id   AF-A0A359KQ72-F1
#
_cell.length_a   1.000
_cell.length_b   1.000
_cell.length_c   1.000
_cell.angle_alpha   90.00
_cell.angle_beta   90.00
_cell.angle_gamma   90.00
#
_symmetry.space_group_name_H-M   'P 1'
#
loop_
_entity.id
_entity.type
_entity.pdbx_description
1 polymer ?
#
loop_
_entity_poly.entity_id
_entity_poly.type
_entity_poly.pdbx_seq_one_letter_code
_entity_poly.pdbx_strand_id
1 'polypeptide(L)'
;FANWADAVGGDCGFRRTGSIVTVATSGDDAVNVERMHRVVAMQREVGIQSEVISADRLVDLQPFDRADDITAAIYERDSGYVDAVAATHGMADAAIRGGARVRERCA
;
A
#
# COMPACT_ATOMS: atom_id res chain seq x y z
N PHE A 1 -4.30 -0.77 8.33
CA PHE A 1 -5.13 0.39 8.71
C PHE A 1 -6.64 0.13 8.72
N ALA A 2 -7.15 -0.89 8.02
CA ALA A 2 -8.58 -1.22 8.06
C ALA A 2 -9.15 -1.48 9.48
N ASN A 3 -8.34 -2.05 10.37
CA ASN A 3 -8.72 -2.32 11.77
C ASN A 3 -8.27 -1.22 12.76
N TRP A 4 -8.10 0.03 12.29
CA TRP A 4 -7.49 1.09 13.10
C TRP A 4 -8.28 1.43 14.38
N ALA A 5 -9.59 1.59 14.26
CA ALA A 5 -10.44 1.99 15.38
C ALA A 5 -10.34 1.01 16.55
N ASP A 6 -10.25 -0.29 16.26
CA ASP A 6 -10.17 -1.33 17.30
C ASP A 6 -8.75 -1.48 17.86
N ALA A 7 -7.73 -1.42 16.99
CA ALA A 7 -6.35 -1.66 17.38
C ALA A 7 -5.66 -0.45 18.03
N VAL A 8 -5.96 0.75 17.54
CA VAL A 8 -5.32 2.01 17.96
C VAL A 8 -6.34 2.96 18.57
N GLY A 9 -7.54 3.05 18.01
CA GLY A 9 -8.56 4.04 18.41
C GLY A 9 -8.45 5.36 17.65
N GLY A 10 -9.56 6.09 17.63
CA GLY A 10 -9.69 7.33 16.84
C GLY A 10 -9.75 7.06 15.34
N ASP A 11 -9.42 8.08 14.55
CA ASP A 11 -9.41 8.03 13.08
C ASP A 11 -8.03 8.46 12.55
N CYS A 12 -7.42 7.61 11.71
CA CYS A 12 -6.17 7.94 10.98
C CYS A 12 -6.43 8.46 9.57
N GLY A 13 -7.69 8.69 9.20
CA GLY A 13 -8.06 9.13 7.85
C GLY A 13 -7.84 8.06 6.79
N PHE A 14 -7.87 6.77 7.14
CA PHE A 14 -7.61 5.69 6.18
C PHE A 14 -8.62 5.72 5.03
N ARG A 15 -8.11 5.83 3.80
CA ARG A 15 -8.88 5.73 2.56
C ARG A 15 -8.41 4.53 1.77
N ARG A 16 -9.31 3.58 1.55
CA ARG A 16 -9.06 2.38 0.73
C ARG A 16 -9.15 2.69 -0.75
N THR A 17 -8.08 3.24 -1.32
CA THR A 17 -8.00 3.61 -2.74
C THR A 17 -7.31 2.56 -3.60
N GLY A 18 -6.82 1.47 -2.99
CA GLY A 18 -5.90 0.53 -3.60
C GLY A 18 -4.48 1.11 -3.75
N SER A 19 -3.57 0.26 -4.19
CA SER A 19 -2.19 0.59 -4.53
C SER A 19 -1.79 -0.11 -5.83
N ILE A 20 -1.11 0.60 -6.70
CA ILE A 20 -0.54 0.06 -7.94
C ILE A 20 0.98 0.25 -7.88
N VAL A 21 1.71 -0.82 -8.13
CA VAL A 21 3.17 -0.80 -8.23
C VAL A 21 3.57 -1.22 -9.63
N THR A 22 4.28 -0.32 -10.31
CA THR A 22 4.84 -0.54 -11.64
C THR A 22 6.35 -0.57 -11.56
N VAL A 23 6.95 -1.30 -12.49
CA VAL A 23 8.36 -1.20 -12.87
C VAL A 23 8.42 -1.31 -14.39
N ALA A 24 9.58 -0.99 -14.99
CA ALA A 24 9.78 -1.27 -16.40
C ALA A 24 9.53 -2.77 -16.66
N THR A 25 8.76 -3.09 -17.69
CA THR A 25 8.39 -4.48 -18.03
C THR A 25 8.49 -4.77 -19.53
N SER A 26 9.09 -3.86 -20.30
CA SER A 26 9.33 -3.98 -21.74
C SER A 26 10.82 -4.16 -22.05
N GLY A 27 11.14 -4.74 -23.21
CA GLY A 27 12.53 -4.92 -23.66
C GLY A 27 13.33 -5.78 -22.68
N ASP A 28 14.53 -5.32 -22.31
CA ASP A 28 15.43 -6.03 -21.39
C ASP A 28 14.83 -6.23 -19.98
N ASP A 29 13.81 -5.43 -19.63
CA ASP A 29 13.13 -5.48 -18.33
C ASP A 29 11.95 -6.47 -18.30
N ALA A 30 11.68 -7.23 -19.36
CA ALA A 30 10.60 -8.22 -19.40
C ALA A 30 10.68 -9.28 -18.28
N VAL A 31 11.88 -9.53 -17.73
CA VAL A 31 12.11 -10.38 -16.55
C VAL A 31 11.36 -9.91 -15.30
N ASN A 32 11.00 -8.62 -15.24
CA ASN A 32 10.30 -8.06 -14.09
C ASN A 32 8.87 -8.59 -13.95
N VAL A 33 8.23 -9.04 -15.04
CA VAL A 33 6.89 -9.66 -14.98
C VAL A 33 6.94 -10.96 -14.15
N GLU A 34 7.95 -11.80 -14.37
CA GLU A 34 8.15 -13.02 -13.58
C GLU A 34 8.47 -12.70 -12.11
N ARG A 35 9.25 -11.64 -11.86
CA ARG A 35 9.51 -11.13 -10.50
C ARG A 35 8.23 -10.66 -9.81
N MET A 36 7.34 -9.97 -10.52
CA MET A 36 6.04 -9.55 -9.98
C MET A 36 5.19 -10.76 -9.56
N HIS A 37 5.13 -11.81 -10.39
CA HIS A 37 4.40 -13.03 -10.03
C HIS A 37 4.94 -13.68 -8.75
N ARG A 38 6.27 -13.71 -8.55
CA ARG A 38 6.87 -14.21 -7.30
C ARG A 38 6.51 -13.35 -6.09
N VAL A 39 6.55 -12.03 -6.23
CA VAL A 39 6.15 -11.09 -5.15
C VAL A 39 4.68 -11.28 -4.79
N VAL A 40 3.80 -11.34 -5.79
CA VAL A 40 2.36 -11.54 -5.58
C VAL A 40 2.06 -12.90 -4.96
N ALA A 41 2.77 -13.97 -5.34
CA ALA A 41 2.62 -15.28 -4.71
C ALA A 41 2.98 -15.22 -3.21
N MET A 42 4.14 -14.65 -2.87
CA MET A 42 4.57 -14.45 -1.49
C MET A 42 3.58 -13.57 -0.69
N GLN A 43 3.06 -12.50 -1.28
CA GLN A 43 2.07 -11.62 -0.66
C GLN A 43 0.76 -12.38 -0.36
N ARG A 44 0.30 -13.21 -1.30
CA ARG A 44 -0.90 -14.03 -1.11
C ARG A 44 -0.73 -15.10 -0.04
N GLU A 45 0.46 -15.67 0.11
CA GLU A 45 0.76 -16.62 1.20
C GLU A 45 0.58 -16.02 2.59
N VAL A 46 0.80 -14.70 2.74
CA VAL A 46 0.56 -13.97 4.00
C VAL A 46 -0.80 -13.26 4.04
N GLY A 47 -1.71 -13.59 3.12
CA GLY A 47 -3.10 -13.13 3.10
C GLY A 47 -3.36 -11.78 2.41
N ILE A 48 -2.34 -11.17 1.78
CA ILE A 48 -2.49 -9.90 1.04
C ILE A 48 -3.23 -10.16 -0.28
N GLN A 49 -4.26 -9.35 -0.56
CA GLN A 49 -5.09 -9.47 -1.76
C GLN A 49 -4.47 -8.71 -2.95
N SER A 50 -3.24 -9.07 -3.30
CA SER A 50 -2.50 -8.53 -4.44
C SER A 50 -2.69 -9.37 -5.70
N GLU A 51 -2.69 -8.76 -6.87
CA GLU A 51 -2.75 -9.43 -8.17
C GLU A 51 -1.80 -8.78 -9.18
N VAL A 52 -1.30 -9.56 -10.15
CA VAL A 52 -0.64 -9.00 -11.34
C VAL A 52 -1.74 -8.67 -12.34
N ILE A 53 -1.81 -7.43 -12.80
CA ILE A 53 -2.79 -6.93 -13.77
C ILE A 53 -2.12 -6.59 -15.10
N SER A 54 -2.89 -6.66 -16.18
CA SER A 54 -2.45 -6.25 -17.53
C SER A 54 -2.36 -4.74 -17.68
N ALA A 55 -1.69 -4.30 -18.75
CA ALA A 55 -1.68 -2.91 -19.20
C ALA A 55 -3.10 -2.34 -19.39
N ASP A 56 -4.00 -3.07 -20.06
CA ASP A 56 -5.39 -2.63 -20.25
C ASP A 56 -6.10 -2.38 -18.92
N ARG A 57 -5.91 -3.28 -17.96
CA ARG A 57 -6.51 -3.14 -16.63
C ARG A 57 -5.89 -1.99 -15.84
N LEU A 58 -4.60 -1.72 -16.04
CA LEU A 58 -3.93 -0.56 -15.47
C LEU A 58 -4.53 0.74 -16.03
N VAL A 59 -4.74 0.84 -17.34
CA VAL A 59 -5.37 2.01 -17.99
C VAL A 59 -6.82 2.19 -17.52
N ASP A 60 -7.58 1.11 -17.35
CA ASP A 60 -8.93 1.18 -16.75
C ASP A 60 -8.91 1.77 -15.33
N LEU A 61 -7.89 1.44 -14.53
CA LEU A 61 -7.77 1.89 -13.15
C LEU A 61 -7.19 3.30 -13.03
N GLN A 62 -6.26 3.67 -13.92
CA GLN A 62 -5.55 4.95 -13.94
C GLN A 62 -5.59 5.57 -15.36
N PRO A 63 -6.76 6.05 -15.83
CA PRO A 63 -6.93 6.52 -17.21
C PRO A 63 -6.16 7.79 -17.55
N PHE A 64 -5.56 8.45 -16.55
CA PHE A 64 -4.78 9.67 -16.72
C PHE A 64 -3.27 9.44 -16.72
N ASP A 65 -2.83 8.21 -16.44
CA ASP A 65 -1.41 7.85 -16.40
C ASP A 65 -0.90 7.51 -17.80
N ARG A 66 0.38 7.81 -18.05
CA ARG A 66 1.08 7.29 -19.23
C ARG A 66 1.73 5.96 -18.86
N ALA A 67 1.27 4.88 -19.50
CA ALA A 67 1.69 3.52 -19.18
C ALA A 67 2.17 2.72 -20.42
N ASP A 68 2.60 3.40 -21.48
CA ASP A 68 2.94 2.79 -22.78
C ASP A 68 4.14 1.81 -22.70
N ASP A 69 4.97 1.92 -21.67
CA ASP A 69 6.14 1.07 -21.38
C ASP A 69 5.87 0.00 -20.30
N ILE A 70 4.62 -0.16 -19.88
CA ILE A 70 4.19 -1.04 -18.80
C ILE A 70 3.27 -2.13 -19.36
N THR A 71 3.77 -3.37 -19.40
CA THR A 71 3.00 -4.53 -19.87
C THR A 71 2.21 -5.22 -18.74
N ALA A 72 2.67 -5.06 -17.50
CA ALA A 72 2.01 -5.57 -16.30
C ALA A 72 2.32 -4.69 -15.07
N ALA A 73 1.42 -4.72 -14.09
CA ALA A 73 1.59 -4.06 -12.79
C ALA A 73 1.11 -4.96 -11.66
N ILE A 74 1.54 -4.67 -10.43
CA ILE A 74 0.93 -5.27 -9.23
C ILE A 74 -0.15 -4.32 -8.72
N TYR A 75 -1.34 -4.84 -8.49
CA TYR A 75 -2.45 -4.12 -7.89
C TYR A 75 -2.88 -4.80 -6.60
N GLU A 76 -3.04 -4.01 -5.54
CA GLU A 76 -3.55 -4.47 -4.25
C GLU A 76 -4.72 -3.55 -3.88
N ARG A 77 -5.94 -4.12 -3.88
CA ARG A 77 -7.20 -3.35 -3.78
C ARG A 77 -7.45 -2.81 -2.38
N ASP A 78 -6.97 -3.50 -1.36
CA ASP A 78 -7.32 -3.25 0.03
C ASP A 78 -6.42 -2.20 0.71
N SER A 79 -5.38 -1.77 0.02
CA SER A 79 -4.48 -0.67 0.38
C SER A 79 -5.13 0.70 0.18
N GLY A 80 -4.35 1.69 0.54
CA GLY A 80 -4.56 3.09 0.19
C GLY A 80 -3.65 3.92 1.06
N TYR A 81 -4.15 5.06 1.54
CA TYR A 81 -3.35 5.98 2.34
C TYR A 81 -4.05 6.36 3.64
N VAL A 82 -3.26 6.95 4.54
CA VAL A 82 -3.70 7.55 5.80
C VAL A 82 -3.21 8.99 5.87
N ASP A 83 -3.81 9.79 6.75
CA ASP A 83 -3.16 11.01 7.23
C ASP A 83 -2.02 10.60 8.18
N ALA A 84 -0.79 10.84 7.75
CA ALA A 84 0.40 10.44 8.50
C ALA A 84 0.48 11.12 9.88
N VAL A 85 0.07 12.38 10.00
CA VAL A 85 0.10 13.12 11.26
C VAL A 85 -0.94 12.55 12.22
N ALA A 86 -2.18 12.35 11.74
CA ALA A 86 -3.24 11.75 12.55
C ALA A 86 -2.88 10.33 12.99
N ALA A 87 -2.31 9.52 12.09
CA ALA A 87 -1.84 8.18 12.42
C ALA A 87 -0.76 8.19 13.50
N THR A 88 0.27 9.04 13.36
CA THR A 88 1.36 9.14 14.33
C THR A 88 0.86 9.58 15.70
N HIS A 89 0.04 10.63 15.78
CA HIS A 89 -0.54 11.07 17.06
C HIS A 89 -1.47 10.01 17.65
N GLY A 90 -2.30 9.35 16.84
CA GLY A 90 -3.19 8.27 17.32
C GLY A 90 -2.41 7.10 17.92
N MET A 91 -1.29 6.70 17.31
CA MET A 91 -0.38 5.69 17.89
C MET A 91 0.28 6.19 19.17
N ALA A 92 0.71 7.45 19.24
CA ALA A 92 1.28 8.03 20.45
C ALA A 92 0.26 8.04 21.60
N ASP A 93 -0.98 8.42 21.34
CA ASP A 93 -2.07 8.41 22.32
C ASP A 93 -2.40 6.99 22.77
N ALA A 94 -2.42 6.01 21.85
CA ALA A 94 -2.60 4.60 22.18
C ALA A 94 -1.47 4.07 23.07
N ALA A 95 -0.22 4.44 22.78
CA ALA A 95 0.92 4.09 23.62
C ALA A 95 0.81 4.70 25.02
N ILE A 96 0.40 5.96 25.13
CA ILE A 96 0.16 6.64 26.42
C ILE A 96 -0.92 5.92 27.22
N ARG A 97 -2.04 5.53 26.59
CA ARG A 97 -3.08 4.70 27.25
C ARG A 97 -2.54 3.36 27.71
N GLY A 98 -1.58 2.78 26.98
CA GLY A 98 -0.84 1.58 27.37
C GLY A 98 0.23 1.79 28.44
N GLY A 99 0.38 3.01 28.99
CA GLY A 99 1.33 3.33 30.06
C GLY A 99 2.69 3.85 29.58
N ALA A 100 2.89 4.05 28.27
CA ALA A 100 4.10 4.67 27.75
C ALA A 100 4.19 6.15 28.13
N ARG A 101 5.42 6.67 28.23
CA ARG A 101 5.68 8.11 28.37
C ARG A 101 6.29 8.65 27.08
N VAL A 102 5.50 9.35 26.28
CA VAL A 102 5.99 10.04 25.09
C VAL A 102 6.70 11.34 25.51
N ARG A 103 7.88 11.58 24.93
CA ARG A 103 8.69 12.78 25.18
C ARG A 103 9.05 13.38 23.83
N GLU A 104 8.65 14.62 23.63
CA GLU A 104 8.98 15.39 22.43
C GLU A 104 9.97 16.50 22.80
N ARG A 105 10.72 16.98 21.80
CA ARG A 105 11.70 18.07 21.98
C ARG A 105 12.66 17.82 23.14
N CYS A 106 13.11 16.57 23.28
CA CYS A 106 14.14 16.20 24.24
C CYS A 106 15.44 16.91 23.87
N ALA A 107 16.07 17.53 24.86
CA ALA A 107 17.43 18.06 24.79
C ALA A 107 18.44 16.94 25.06
#